data_AF-A0A954BWQ7-F1
#
_entry.id   AF-A0A954BWQ7-F1
#
_cell.length_a   1.000
_cell.length_b   1.000
_cell.length_c   1.000
_cell.angle_alpha   90.00
_cell.angle_beta   90.00
_cell.angle_gamma   90.00
#
_symmetry.space_group_name_H-M   'P 1'
#
loop_
_entity.id
_entity.type
_entity.pdbx_description
1 polymer ?
#
loop_
_entity_poly.entity_id
_entity_poly.type
_entity_poly.pdbx_seq_one_letter_code
_entity_poly.pdbx_strand_id
1 'polypeptide(L)'
;MYDVLPDTLANAQRGICPTCGAPMKLAESGREARCDFCGGGSQLKFSLRAIEPDAAALARPAIKGATRWIEKQAKYEDCTCPGCGATFQANAGQSIQTCKYCGAQSKLETRLVPITTDDVPEPAERTRADFQNESRDRIDYPWDIETEQLFWRVLNEPDVTHRRRLAINFRSWSYINHTAAHFLPWLLKEIEAGDEPTALASSDVIGKLLCEGDPTLWPGVIQACRAVVFDASARACVLHELGLGKGVCVKTLIDTAAFAAAHGANDYACNALWAVNTLIERNFDEHPVIAQIVLYRMFYVTGPVLGWALYTMRNGYLRGRYPIEYLVRAIEELSVERPQLVEHLLDCIYVGGEGDGEFNKRLDFVRKAQSWGARAAGFEMLYHPPEDPALMVEAIALIDADLDDEHAGTAAEGALYRLITTGKRTGPAIDALVKKRGESLSYRVKREYIRYNPETPLLDTSVKYYWQSDAKREFDPEMQAQLDAWRELIRDSVDKYRKNVEEMRMLLRESDKLDVPVFLREEPATIPLSAKYVEAEQKVANDEKKQVDQTNEMQRLQEEYQKAMEQLSQKMMANMEDAAVMQQVTAEMQRLSSALQENMQKLFGN
;
A
#
# COMPACT_ATOMS: atom_id res chain seq x y z
N MET A 1 0.69 13.16 -37.87
CA MET A 1 0.18 11.81 -38.22
C MET A 1 0.41 10.97 -36.96
N TYR A 2 -0.48 11.05 -35.98
CA TYR A 2 -0.30 10.48 -34.64
C TYR A 2 -1.54 9.67 -34.29
N ASP A 3 -1.60 8.42 -34.74
CA ASP A 3 -2.81 7.58 -34.59
C ASP A 3 -2.52 6.15 -34.13
N VAL A 4 -1.38 5.89 -33.49
CA VAL A 4 -1.16 4.60 -32.83
C VAL A 4 -0.50 4.85 -31.47
N LEU A 5 -1.34 4.90 -30.42
CA LEU A 5 -0.88 4.59 -29.07
C LEU A 5 -0.25 3.19 -29.13
N PRO A 6 0.99 2.99 -28.63
CA PRO A 6 1.63 1.68 -28.69
C PRO A 6 0.76 0.60 -28.02
N ASP A 7 0.70 -0.58 -28.63
CA ASP A 7 0.01 -1.76 -28.08
C ASP A 7 0.50 -2.13 -26.66
N THR A 8 1.64 -1.59 -26.21
CA THR A 8 2.18 -1.79 -24.85
C THR A 8 1.33 -1.16 -23.74
N LEU A 9 0.62 -0.04 -23.98
CA LEU A 9 -0.35 0.50 -23.02
C LEU A 9 -1.61 -0.38 -22.94
N ALA A 10 -2.01 -1.00 -24.05
CA ALA A 10 -3.19 -1.87 -24.13
C ALA A 10 -2.93 -3.30 -23.59
N ASN A 11 -1.75 -3.87 -23.86
CA ASN A 11 -1.34 -5.21 -23.40
C ASN A 11 -0.84 -5.24 -21.96
N ALA A 12 -0.72 -4.07 -21.33
CA ALA A 12 -0.22 -3.91 -19.99
C ALA A 12 -0.92 -4.78 -18.95
N GLN A 13 -2.24 -4.99 -19.07
CA GLN A 13 -3.11 -5.57 -18.03
C GLN A 13 -2.65 -5.20 -16.61
N ARG A 14 -2.29 -3.93 -16.40
CA ARG A 14 -1.75 -3.41 -15.12
C ARG A 14 -2.40 -2.08 -14.80
N GLY A 15 -2.95 -1.97 -13.60
CA GLY A 15 -3.52 -0.75 -13.05
C GLY A 15 -2.64 -0.22 -11.92
N ILE A 16 -2.72 1.06 -11.62
CA ILE A 16 -2.07 1.65 -10.44
C ILE A 16 -3.10 1.66 -9.31
N CYS A 17 -2.72 1.18 -8.13
CA CYS A 17 -3.61 1.22 -6.97
C CYS A 17 -3.96 2.68 -6.62
N PRO A 18 -5.24 3.08 -6.57
CA PRO A 18 -5.64 4.44 -6.19
C PRO A 18 -5.34 4.74 -4.71
N THR A 19 -5.26 3.70 -3.86
CA THR A 19 -4.87 3.83 -2.46
C THR A 19 -3.38 4.07 -2.32
N CYS A 20 -2.51 3.13 -2.70
CA CYS A 20 -1.08 3.20 -2.39
C CYS A 20 -0.17 3.52 -3.58
N GLY A 21 -0.68 3.48 -4.81
CA GLY A 21 0.11 3.69 -6.03
C GLY A 21 0.92 2.49 -6.50
N ALA A 22 0.89 1.38 -5.78
CA ALA A 22 1.57 0.17 -6.23
C ALA A 22 0.93 -0.36 -7.53
N PRO A 23 1.73 -0.90 -8.46
CA PRO A 23 1.20 -1.56 -9.64
C PRO A 23 0.45 -2.82 -9.24
N MET A 24 -0.70 -3.04 -9.88
CA MET A 24 -1.60 -4.15 -9.65
C MET A 24 -1.62 -5.03 -10.89
N LYS A 25 -1.62 -6.35 -10.71
CA LYS A 25 -1.94 -7.29 -11.79
C LYS A 25 -3.44 -7.26 -12.03
N LEU A 26 -3.85 -7.01 -13.26
CA LEU A 26 -5.26 -7.04 -13.63
C LEU A 26 -5.59 -8.45 -14.12
N ALA A 27 -6.60 -9.09 -13.53
CA ALA A 27 -7.07 -10.38 -14.03
C ALA A 27 -7.78 -10.18 -15.38
N GLU A 28 -7.57 -11.09 -16.35
CA GLU A 28 -8.15 -11.05 -17.70
C GLU A 28 -9.68 -10.98 -17.73
N SER A 29 -10.36 -11.42 -16.65
CA SER A 29 -11.83 -11.50 -16.57
C SER A 29 -12.44 -10.90 -15.28
N GLY A 30 -11.63 -10.27 -14.42
CA GLY A 30 -12.09 -9.75 -13.12
C GLY A 30 -12.41 -8.25 -13.15
N ARG A 31 -13.62 -7.84 -12.72
CA ARG A 31 -13.95 -6.41 -12.50
C ARG A 31 -13.34 -5.85 -11.22
N GLU A 32 -12.92 -6.70 -10.30
CA GLU A 32 -12.32 -6.33 -9.02
C GLU A 32 -10.85 -6.75 -9.00
N ALA A 33 -9.98 -5.83 -8.63
CA ALA A 33 -8.58 -6.08 -8.35
C ALA A 33 -8.30 -5.66 -6.90
N ARG A 34 -7.64 -6.55 -6.16
CA ARG A 34 -7.07 -6.21 -4.86
C ARG A 34 -5.61 -5.86 -5.05
N CYS A 35 -5.17 -4.83 -4.35
CA CYS A 35 -3.77 -4.48 -4.33
C CYS A 35 -3.05 -5.48 -3.44
N ASP A 36 -2.19 -6.32 -4.02
CA ASP A 36 -1.36 -7.28 -3.27
C ASP A 36 -0.43 -6.59 -2.25
N PHE A 37 -0.21 -5.28 -2.42
CA PHE A 37 0.64 -4.50 -1.53
C PHE A 37 -0.12 -3.92 -0.33
N CYS A 38 -1.16 -3.11 -0.53
CA CYS A 38 -1.87 -2.45 0.57
C CYS A 38 -3.20 -3.11 0.98
N GLY A 39 -3.60 -4.20 0.32
CA GLY A 39 -4.91 -4.83 0.53
C GLY A 39 -6.12 -4.02 0.02
N GLY A 40 -5.91 -2.81 -0.49
CA GLY A 40 -6.96 -1.94 -1.01
C GLY A 40 -7.67 -2.56 -2.22
N GLY A 41 -9.00 -2.63 -2.16
CA GLY A 41 -9.83 -3.05 -3.28
C GLY A 41 -10.01 -1.91 -4.30
N SER A 42 -9.99 -2.24 -5.59
CA SER A 42 -10.23 -1.29 -6.69
C SER A 42 -10.89 -2.01 -7.86
N GLN A 43 -11.85 -1.38 -8.54
CA GLN A 43 -12.43 -1.98 -9.75
C GLN A 43 -11.70 -1.52 -11.01
N LEU A 44 -11.47 -2.46 -11.93
CA LEU A 44 -10.66 -2.25 -13.15
C LEU A 44 -11.46 -1.61 -14.29
N LYS A 45 -10.75 -0.85 -15.13
CA LYS A 45 -11.29 -0.30 -16.37
C LYS A 45 -10.64 -0.96 -17.57
N PHE A 46 -11.45 -1.67 -18.35
CA PHE A 46 -11.22 -1.87 -19.77
C PHE A 46 -12.02 -0.81 -20.52
N SER A 47 -11.37 -0.12 -21.46
CA SER A 47 -12.01 0.66 -22.53
C SER A 47 -11.86 -0.13 -23.81
N LEU A 48 -12.94 -0.40 -24.54
CA LEU A 48 -12.84 -1.12 -25.82
C LEU A 48 -13.68 -0.42 -26.90
N ARG A 49 -13.10 -0.29 -28.10
CA ARG A 49 -13.88 -0.31 -29.33
C ARG A 49 -14.63 -1.65 -29.38
N ALA A 50 -15.93 -1.59 -29.69
CA ALA A 50 -16.87 -2.68 -30.01
C ALA A 50 -16.74 -4.02 -29.24
N ILE A 51 -17.53 -4.12 -28.16
CA ILE A 51 -18.16 -5.27 -27.46
C ILE A 51 -17.80 -6.71 -27.86
N GLU A 52 -17.53 -7.56 -26.86
CA GLU A 52 -18.08 -8.93 -26.76
C GLU A 52 -18.54 -9.27 -25.30
N PRO A 53 -19.49 -10.22 -25.09
CA PRO A 53 -20.43 -10.25 -23.96
C PRO A 53 -20.16 -11.23 -22.78
N ASP A 54 -20.79 -10.94 -21.61
CA ASP A 54 -21.16 -11.69 -20.37
C ASP A 54 -20.54 -13.09 -20.05
N ALA A 55 -20.26 -13.54 -18.82
CA ALA A 55 -20.69 -13.32 -17.43
C ALA A 55 -19.56 -13.82 -16.47
N ALA A 56 -19.49 -13.56 -15.15
CA ALA A 56 -20.36 -14.08 -14.11
C ALA A 56 -20.08 -13.40 -12.74
N ALA A 57 -21.10 -13.36 -11.89
CA ALA A 57 -21.04 -12.87 -10.52
C ALA A 57 -20.31 -13.84 -9.59
N LEU A 58 -19.46 -13.31 -8.71
CA LEU A 58 -18.93 -14.03 -7.55
C LEU A 58 -19.53 -13.46 -6.26
N ALA A 59 -19.98 -14.34 -5.38
CA ALA A 59 -20.58 -14.03 -4.10
C ALA A 59 -19.54 -13.46 -3.11
N ARG A 60 -19.96 -12.45 -2.34
CA ARG A 60 -19.18 -11.82 -1.27
C ARG A 60 -19.04 -12.78 -0.06
N PRO A 61 -17.83 -13.04 0.47
CA PRO A 61 -17.68 -13.54 1.82
C PRO A 61 -17.86 -12.40 2.83
N ALA A 62 -18.57 -12.67 3.92
CA ALA A 62 -18.75 -11.74 5.04
C ALA A 62 -17.43 -11.58 5.82
N ILE A 63 -16.94 -10.35 5.94
CA ILE A 63 -15.74 -10.01 6.73
C ILE A 63 -16.19 -9.23 7.97
N LYS A 64 -15.72 -9.64 9.16
CA LYS A 64 -15.90 -8.94 10.44
C LYS A 64 -14.67 -8.06 10.73
N GLY A 65 -14.87 -6.93 11.42
CA GLY A 65 -13.81 -6.00 11.82
C GLY A 65 -13.62 -4.82 10.87
N ALA A 66 -12.65 -3.93 11.16
CA ALA A 66 -12.41 -2.62 10.51
C ALA A 66 -12.25 -2.62 8.97
N THR A 67 -12.46 -3.74 8.28
CA THR A 67 -12.61 -3.80 6.82
C THR A 67 -14.00 -3.39 6.31
N ARG A 68 -14.98 -3.11 7.21
CA ARG A 68 -16.27 -2.49 6.84
C ARG A 68 -16.13 -1.10 6.20
N TRP A 69 -15.01 -0.41 6.40
CA TRP A 69 -14.79 0.96 5.88
C TRP A 69 -14.66 1.02 4.34
N ILE A 70 -14.42 -0.11 3.67
CA ILE A 70 -14.32 -0.19 2.20
C ILE A 70 -15.72 -0.21 1.54
N GLU A 71 -16.81 -0.35 2.30
CA GLU A 71 -18.17 -0.41 1.73
C GLU A 71 -18.78 0.96 1.38
N LYS A 72 -18.16 2.08 1.74
CA LYS A 72 -18.52 3.41 1.23
C LYS A 72 -17.67 3.78 0.00
N GLN A 73 -17.69 2.93 -1.03
CA GLN A 73 -17.36 3.41 -2.38
C GLN A 73 -18.52 4.28 -2.88
N ALA A 74 -18.30 5.60 -2.85
CA ALA A 74 -19.15 6.67 -3.39
C ALA A 74 -20.60 6.69 -2.87
N LYS A 75 -20.92 7.63 -1.96
CA LYS A 75 -22.23 8.29 -2.08
C LYS A 75 -22.23 8.94 -3.47
N TYR A 76 -23.08 8.45 -4.36
CA TYR A 76 -23.20 8.91 -5.74
C TYR A 76 -23.68 10.36 -5.74
N GLU A 77 -22.75 11.29 -5.65
CA GLU A 77 -23.04 12.70 -5.90
C GLU A 77 -23.08 12.98 -7.40
N ASP A 78 -23.77 14.06 -7.70
CA ASP A 78 -24.02 14.63 -9.01
C ASP A 78 -22.79 14.60 -9.94
N CYS A 79 -22.92 13.88 -11.06
CA CYS A 79 -21.85 13.69 -12.03
C CYS A 79 -21.84 14.83 -13.06
N THR A 80 -20.66 15.34 -13.41
CA THR A 80 -20.51 16.37 -14.45
C THR A 80 -20.08 15.74 -15.77
N CYS A 81 -20.83 15.99 -16.84
CA CYS A 81 -20.49 15.47 -18.16
C CYS A 81 -19.25 16.18 -18.74
N PRO A 82 -18.18 15.47 -19.16
CA PRO A 82 -17.01 16.08 -19.79
C PRO A 82 -17.30 16.65 -21.18
N GLY A 83 -18.35 16.17 -21.87
CA GLY A 83 -18.72 16.64 -23.20
C GLY A 83 -19.50 17.96 -23.19
N CYS A 84 -20.37 18.19 -22.20
CA CYS A 84 -21.25 19.38 -22.18
C CYS A 84 -21.27 20.15 -20.85
N GLY A 85 -20.52 19.72 -19.83
CA GLY A 85 -20.48 20.35 -18.51
C GLY A 85 -21.76 20.20 -17.67
N ALA A 86 -22.80 19.53 -18.19
CA ALA A 86 -24.06 19.39 -17.48
C ALA A 86 -23.96 18.38 -16.33
N THR A 87 -24.54 18.75 -15.20
CA THR A 87 -24.61 17.94 -13.99
C THR A 87 -25.82 17.00 -14.01
N PHE A 88 -25.65 15.73 -13.66
CA PHE A 88 -26.72 14.74 -13.61
C PHE A 88 -26.48 13.64 -12.56
N GLN A 89 -27.57 13.14 -11.95
CA GLN A 89 -27.49 11.97 -11.07
C GLN A 89 -27.18 10.71 -11.86
N ALA A 90 -26.14 10.01 -11.46
CA ALA A 90 -25.73 8.76 -12.08
C ALA A 90 -26.44 7.54 -11.50
N ASN A 91 -26.73 6.55 -12.35
CA ASN A 91 -27.26 5.26 -11.92
C ASN A 91 -26.13 4.36 -11.38
N ALA A 92 -26.13 4.09 -10.08
CA ALA A 92 -25.16 3.26 -9.39
C ALA A 92 -24.98 1.83 -9.96
N GLY A 93 -26.01 1.28 -10.60
CA GLY A 93 -25.95 -0.04 -11.24
C GLY A 93 -25.26 -0.03 -12.61
N GLN A 94 -24.93 1.15 -13.15
CA GLN A 94 -24.36 1.32 -14.48
C GLN A 94 -22.95 1.92 -14.39
N SER A 95 -21.96 1.16 -14.81
CA SER A 95 -20.57 1.64 -14.87
C SER A 95 -20.36 2.73 -15.93
N ILE A 96 -21.21 2.76 -16.95
CA ILE A 96 -21.22 3.78 -18.02
C ILE A 96 -22.52 4.56 -17.92
N GLN A 97 -22.40 5.87 -17.73
CA GLN A 97 -23.49 6.80 -17.77
C GLN A 97 -23.56 7.44 -19.15
N THR A 98 -24.73 7.45 -19.77
CA THR A 98 -24.96 8.28 -20.96
C THR A 98 -25.46 9.63 -20.49
N CYS A 99 -24.72 10.70 -20.81
CA CYS A 99 -25.19 12.04 -20.52
C CYS A 99 -26.53 12.26 -21.22
N LYS A 100 -27.59 12.49 -20.43
CA LYS A 100 -28.94 12.75 -20.96
C LYS A 100 -29.04 14.02 -21.82
N TYR A 101 -28.03 14.89 -21.76
CA TYR A 101 -28.03 16.18 -22.44
C TYR A 101 -27.29 16.14 -23.79
N CYS A 102 -26.10 15.54 -23.87
CA CYS A 102 -25.30 15.51 -25.10
C CYS A 102 -25.04 14.11 -25.66
N GLY A 103 -25.55 13.06 -25.01
CA GLY A 103 -25.33 11.68 -25.42
C GLY A 103 -23.90 11.15 -25.20
N ALA A 104 -22.98 11.98 -24.68
CA ALA A 104 -21.64 11.54 -24.36
C ALA A 104 -21.68 10.44 -23.30
N GLN A 105 -21.09 9.29 -23.63
CA GLN A 105 -20.91 8.21 -22.67
C GLN A 105 -19.73 8.52 -21.78
N SER A 106 -19.94 8.46 -20.47
CA SER A 106 -18.94 8.77 -19.45
C SER A 106 -18.94 7.64 -18.44
N LYS A 107 -17.78 7.00 -18.22
CA LYS A 107 -17.66 5.98 -17.18
C LYS A 107 -17.69 6.68 -15.82
N LEU A 108 -18.48 6.15 -14.89
CA LEU A 108 -18.48 6.65 -13.53
C LEU A 108 -17.12 6.34 -12.87
N GLU A 109 -16.40 7.37 -12.42
CA GLU A 109 -15.18 7.18 -11.62
C GLU A 109 -15.56 6.99 -10.15
N THR A 110 -15.38 5.78 -9.63
CA THR A 110 -15.38 5.56 -8.18
C THR A 110 -14.01 5.97 -7.65
N ARG A 111 -13.93 7.18 -7.11
CA ARG A 111 -12.77 7.62 -6.33
C ARG A 111 -12.94 7.13 -4.90
N LEU A 112 -11.83 6.70 -4.29
CA LEU A 112 -11.83 6.52 -2.83
C LEU A 112 -12.00 7.91 -2.23
N VAL A 113 -13.12 8.11 -1.53
CA VAL A 113 -13.40 9.35 -0.82
C VAL A 113 -12.62 9.31 0.50
N PRO A 114 -11.96 10.41 0.91
CA PRO A 114 -11.34 10.49 2.22
C PRO A 114 -12.36 10.17 3.31
N ILE A 115 -11.91 9.52 4.39
CA ILE A 115 -12.75 9.28 5.56
C ILE A 115 -12.66 10.52 6.43
N THR A 116 -13.81 11.13 6.74
CA THR A 116 -13.89 12.35 7.55
C THR A 116 -14.64 12.10 8.87
N THR A 117 -14.74 13.12 9.72
CA THR A 117 -15.56 13.05 10.94
C THR A 117 -17.04 12.81 10.63
N ASP A 118 -17.53 13.12 9.42
CA ASP A 118 -18.92 12.86 9.03
C ASP A 118 -19.21 11.37 8.81
N ASP A 119 -18.15 10.55 8.69
CA ASP A 119 -18.23 9.12 8.49
C ASP A 119 -18.09 8.31 9.78
N VAL A 120 -17.64 8.95 10.86
CA VAL A 120 -17.22 8.32 12.11
C VAL A 120 -17.95 8.96 13.28
N PRO A 121 -18.72 8.22 14.10
CA PRO A 121 -19.31 8.75 15.32
C PRO A 121 -18.25 9.42 16.21
N GLU A 122 -18.60 10.50 16.88
CA GLU A 122 -17.72 11.10 17.87
C GLU A 122 -17.41 10.08 18.97
N PRO A 123 -16.15 9.96 19.43
CA PRO A 123 -15.82 9.10 20.57
C PRO A 123 -16.63 9.54 21.79
N ALA A 124 -17.07 8.59 22.63
CA ALA A 124 -17.86 8.87 23.82
C ALA A 124 -17.00 8.85 25.09
N GLU A 125 -17.43 9.59 26.13
CA GLU A 125 -16.86 9.43 27.47
C GLU A 125 -17.14 8.01 27.98
N ARG A 126 -16.08 7.32 28.40
CA ARG A 126 -16.11 6.00 29.04
C ARG A 126 -15.61 6.07 30.47
N THR A 127 -16.07 5.12 31.27
CA THR A 127 -15.72 5.03 32.69
C THR A 127 -14.81 3.86 32.99
N ARG A 128 -14.16 3.88 34.15
CA ARG A 128 -13.34 2.74 34.60
C ARG A 128 -14.19 1.47 34.76
N ALA A 129 -15.44 1.62 35.19
CA ALA A 129 -16.40 0.53 35.23
C ALA A 129 -16.71 -0.05 33.84
N ASP A 130 -16.80 0.77 32.79
CA ASP A 130 -17.02 0.28 31.43
C ASP A 130 -15.89 -0.64 30.97
N PHE A 131 -14.65 -0.24 31.25
CA PHE A 131 -13.43 -0.97 30.93
C PHE A 131 -13.34 -2.29 31.72
N GLN A 132 -13.63 -2.27 33.03
CA GLN A 132 -13.65 -3.49 33.84
C GLN A 132 -14.73 -4.49 33.35
N ASN A 133 -15.85 -3.98 32.85
CA ASN A 133 -16.95 -4.78 32.32
C ASN A 133 -16.75 -5.24 30.86
N GLU A 134 -15.70 -4.78 30.16
CA GLU A 134 -15.37 -5.18 28.78
C GLU A 134 -15.14 -6.70 28.67
N SER A 135 -14.63 -7.30 29.73
CA SER A 135 -14.41 -8.75 29.85
C SER A 135 -15.67 -9.60 30.07
N ARG A 136 -16.85 -8.98 30.25
CA ARG A 136 -18.12 -9.67 30.56
C ARG A 136 -19.05 -9.85 29.35
N ASP A 137 -18.49 -10.20 28.19
CA ASP A 137 -19.24 -10.59 26.98
C ASP A 137 -20.11 -9.50 26.32
N ARG A 138 -19.67 -8.23 26.28
CA ARG A 138 -20.28 -7.22 25.38
C ARG A 138 -19.91 -7.49 23.92
N ILE A 139 -20.57 -8.47 23.30
CA ILE A 139 -20.44 -8.84 21.88
C ILE A 139 -20.85 -7.66 20.95
N ASP A 140 -21.61 -6.70 21.46
CA ASP A 140 -22.21 -5.60 20.73
C ASP A 140 -21.33 -4.36 20.58
N TYR A 141 -20.25 -4.23 21.37
CA TYR A 141 -19.34 -3.09 21.31
C TYR A 141 -17.96 -3.50 20.77
N PRO A 142 -17.64 -3.23 19.49
CA PRO A 142 -16.42 -3.75 18.86
C PRO A 142 -15.17 -2.92 19.16
N TRP A 143 -15.25 -1.91 20.02
CA TRP A 143 -14.18 -0.93 20.26
C TRP A 143 -13.59 -1.07 21.65
N ASP A 144 -12.27 -0.98 21.72
CA ASP A 144 -11.46 -0.93 22.95
C ASP A 144 -11.81 0.31 23.79
N ILE A 145 -12.29 0.08 25.01
CA ILE A 145 -12.86 1.13 25.87
C ILE A 145 -11.81 2.14 26.32
N GLU A 146 -10.60 1.67 26.68
CA GLU A 146 -9.54 2.55 27.18
C GLU A 146 -9.01 3.46 26.06
N THR A 147 -8.88 2.93 24.85
CA THR A 147 -8.45 3.69 23.66
C THR A 147 -9.47 4.74 23.28
N GLU A 148 -10.76 4.41 23.19
CA GLU A 148 -11.80 5.41 22.92
C GLU A 148 -11.81 6.51 23.99
N GLN A 149 -11.68 6.14 25.26
CA GLN A 149 -11.62 7.11 26.35
C GLN A 149 -10.43 8.06 26.20
N LEU A 150 -9.27 7.55 25.80
CA LEU A 150 -8.10 8.38 25.55
C LEU A 150 -8.37 9.39 24.43
N PHE A 151 -8.98 8.97 23.33
CA PHE A 151 -9.40 9.88 22.25
C PHE A 151 -10.37 10.94 22.77
N TRP A 152 -11.44 10.54 23.46
CA TRP A 152 -12.41 11.47 24.02
C TRP A 152 -11.75 12.49 24.95
N ARG A 153 -10.83 12.05 25.83
CA ARG A 153 -10.09 12.92 26.74
C ARG A 153 -9.19 13.91 26.00
N VAL A 154 -8.46 13.49 24.98
CA VAL A 154 -7.62 14.42 24.20
C VAL A 154 -8.47 15.49 23.53
N LEU A 155 -9.66 15.15 23.02
CA LEU A 155 -10.56 16.10 22.37
C LEU A 155 -11.24 17.07 23.34
N ASN A 156 -11.54 16.63 24.57
CA ASN A 156 -12.41 17.37 25.50
C ASN A 156 -11.70 17.92 26.74
N GLU A 157 -10.41 17.59 26.97
CA GLU A 157 -9.66 18.11 28.13
C GLU A 157 -9.41 19.62 27.99
N PRO A 158 -9.93 20.47 28.89
CA PRO A 158 -9.78 21.92 28.78
C PRO A 158 -8.36 22.41 29.14
N ASP A 159 -7.65 21.71 30.03
CA ASP A 159 -6.29 22.08 30.39
C ASP A 159 -5.31 21.57 29.33
N VAL A 160 -4.62 22.51 28.67
CA VAL A 160 -3.67 22.20 27.59
C VAL A 160 -2.52 21.32 28.08
N THR A 161 -2.04 21.49 29.30
CA THR A 161 -0.94 20.69 29.85
C THR A 161 -1.40 19.26 30.15
N HIS A 162 -2.63 19.10 30.66
CA HIS A 162 -3.25 17.77 30.80
C HIS A 162 -3.48 17.11 29.44
N ARG A 163 -3.96 17.87 28.45
CA ARG A 163 -4.17 17.38 27.08
C ARG A 163 -2.87 16.88 26.46
N ARG A 164 -1.78 17.63 26.60
CA ARG A 164 -0.42 17.19 26.20
C ARG A 164 -0.03 15.89 26.86
N ARG A 165 -0.22 15.78 28.19
CA ARG A 165 0.08 14.55 28.94
C ARG A 165 -0.75 13.36 28.46
N LEU A 166 -2.02 13.57 28.15
CA LEU A 166 -2.90 12.56 27.58
C LEU A 166 -2.43 12.14 26.19
N ALA A 167 -2.12 13.09 25.30
CA ALA A 167 -1.59 12.79 23.97
C ALA A 167 -0.28 11.99 24.00
N ILE A 168 0.58 12.19 25.01
CA ILE A 168 1.78 11.38 25.23
C ILE A 168 1.45 9.89 25.44
N ASN A 169 0.25 9.52 25.89
CA ASN A 169 -0.12 8.11 26.06
C ASN A 169 -0.16 7.34 24.73
N PHE A 170 -0.32 8.00 23.57
CA PHE A 170 -0.15 7.36 22.26
C PHE A 170 1.27 6.84 22.03
N ARG A 171 2.22 7.16 22.93
CA ARG A 171 3.53 6.50 22.99
C ARG A 171 3.44 4.99 23.30
N SER A 172 2.40 4.56 24.01
CA SER A 172 2.19 3.15 24.32
C SER A 172 1.52 2.40 23.18
N TRP A 173 2.04 1.21 22.85
CA TRP A 173 1.46 0.30 21.85
C TRP A 173 0.08 -0.24 22.24
N SER A 174 -0.29 -0.21 23.52
CA SER A 174 -1.62 -0.65 23.99
C SER A 174 -2.78 0.13 23.35
N TYR A 175 -2.55 1.39 22.98
CA TYR A 175 -3.54 2.26 22.34
C TYR A 175 -3.49 2.20 20.81
N ILE A 176 -2.67 1.33 20.22
CA ILE A 176 -2.49 1.22 18.77
C ILE A 176 -3.24 -0.01 18.30
N ASN A 177 -4.51 0.17 17.93
CA ASN A 177 -5.43 -0.90 17.58
C ASN A 177 -6.52 -0.39 16.60
N HIS A 178 -7.48 -1.25 16.24
CA HIS A 178 -8.58 -0.89 15.33
C HIS A 178 -9.43 0.30 15.83
N THR A 179 -9.57 0.50 17.14
CA THR A 179 -10.28 1.64 17.73
C THR A 179 -9.56 2.95 17.42
N ALA A 180 -8.23 2.95 17.55
CA ALA A 180 -7.44 4.13 17.24
C ALA A 180 -7.51 4.48 15.75
N ALA A 181 -7.47 3.48 14.86
CA ALA A 181 -7.69 3.71 13.43
C ALA A 181 -9.10 4.21 13.12
N HIS A 182 -10.12 3.73 13.84
CA HIS A 182 -11.51 4.14 13.69
C HIS A 182 -11.71 5.62 14.02
N PHE A 183 -11.18 6.08 15.17
CA PHE A 183 -11.36 7.46 15.63
C PHE A 183 -10.30 8.44 15.13
N LEU A 184 -9.36 7.99 14.28
CA LEU A 184 -8.30 8.84 13.73
C LEU A 184 -8.80 10.14 13.07
N PRO A 185 -9.93 10.18 12.32
CA PRO A 185 -10.42 11.43 11.74
C PRO A 185 -10.70 12.54 12.77
N TRP A 186 -11.19 12.16 13.96
CA TRP A 186 -11.43 13.12 15.06
C TRP A 186 -10.13 13.64 15.64
N LEU A 187 -9.15 12.76 15.84
CA LEU A 187 -7.85 13.17 16.33
C LEU A 187 -7.09 14.03 15.31
N LEU A 188 -7.21 13.75 14.01
CA LEU A 188 -6.65 14.60 12.95
C LEU A 188 -7.25 16.01 12.98
N LYS A 189 -8.56 16.15 13.23
CA LYS A 189 -9.20 17.45 13.42
C LYS A 189 -8.60 18.23 14.60
N GLU A 190 -8.34 17.55 15.72
CA GLU A 190 -7.67 18.15 16.88
C GLU A 190 -6.19 18.44 16.62
N ILE A 191 -5.50 17.59 15.87
CA ILE A 191 -4.11 17.85 15.43
C ILE A 191 -4.07 19.17 14.67
N GLU A 192 -4.98 19.40 13.74
CA GLU A 192 -5.02 20.64 12.94
C GLU A 192 -5.40 21.88 13.77
N ALA A 193 -6.37 21.74 14.68
CA ALA A 193 -6.91 22.87 15.46
C ALA A 193 -6.19 23.17 16.79
N GLY A 194 -5.53 22.19 17.41
CA GLY A 194 -5.01 22.24 18.77
C GLY A 194 -3.67 22.98 18.92
N ASP A 195 -2.97 22.86 20.05
CA ASP A 195 -1.62 23.44 20.18
C ASP A 195 -0.54 22.52 19.58
N GLU A 196 0.59 23.09 19.15
CA GLU A 196 1.66 22.33 18.46
C GLU A 196 2.22 21.14 19.25
N PRO A 197 2.51 21.24 20.57
CA PRO A 197 2.96 20.09 21.35
C PRO A 197 1.95 18.94 21.37
N THR A 198 0.66 19.23 21.56
CA THR A 198 -0.39 18.22 21.56
C THR A 198 -0.52 17.56 20.20
N ALA A 199 -0.46 18.35 19.12
CA ALA A 199 -0.49 17.82 17.77
C ALA A 199 0.70 16.91 17.46
N LEU A 200 1.91 17.28 17.88
CA LEU A 200 3.12 16.46 17.72
C LEU A 200 3.04 15.16 18.51
N ALA A 201 2.52 15.18 19.74
CA ALA A 201 2.36 13.97 20.53
C ALA A 201 1.24 13.06 19.98
N SER A 202 0.13 13.65 19.55
CA SER A 202 -1.02 12.92 19.00
C SER A 202 -0.72 12.28 17.65
N SER A 203 0.13 12.91 16.83
CA SER A 203 0.46 12.38 15.50
C SER A 203 1.20 11.03 15.55
N ASP A 204 1.87 10.69 16.65
CA ASP A 204 2.58 9.41 16.87
C ASP A 204 1.66 8.18 16.64
N VAL A 205 0.34 8.33 16.84
CA VAL A 205 -0.62 7.26 16.55
C VAL A 205 -0.61 6.86 15.06
N ILE A 206 -0.36 7.81 14.15
CA ILE A 206 -0.40 7.59 12.70
C ILE A 206 0.75 6.69 12.28
N GLY A 207 1.98 7.06 12.65
CA GLY A 207 3.18 6.30 12.33
C GLY A 207 3.13 4.90 12.94
N LYS A 208 2.57 4.77 14.15
CA LYS A 208 2.41 3.47 14.82
C LYS A 208 1.35 2.59 14.22
N LEU A 209 0.17 3.12 13.88
CA LEU A 209 -0.85 2.33 13.18
C LEU A 209 -0.33 1.80 11.83
N LEU A 210 0.57 2.54 11.17
CA LEU A 210 1.24 2.08 9.95
C LEU A 210 2.37 1.06 10.22
N CYS A 211 2.94 1.05 11.43
CA CYS A 211 4.02 0.15 11.85
C CYS A 211 3.56 -1.06 12.68
N GLU A 212 2.29 -1.12 13.09
CA GLU A 212 1.76 -2.13 14.04
C GLU A 212 1.93 -3.57 13.51
N GLY A 213 1.85 -3.74 12.19
CA GLY A 213 2.09 -5.01 11.51
C GLY A 213 0.84 -5.60 10.86
N ASP A 214 -0.36 -5.12 11.22
CA ASP A 214 -1.62 -5.47 10.58
C ASP A 214 -1.88 -4.60 9.32
N PRO A 215 -1.82 -5.19 8.11
CA PRO A 215 -2.07 -4.47 6.86
C PRO A 215 -3.50 -3.95 6.73
N THR A 216 -4.46 -4.46 7.51
CA THR A 216 -5.86 -4.04 7.42
C THR A 216 -6.10 -2.63 7.97
N LEU A 217 -5.16 -2.11 8.78
CA LEU A 217 -5.21 -0.74 9.32
C LEU A 217 -4.81 0.31 8.27
N TRP A 218 -3.89 -0.03 7.36
CA TRP A 218 -3.25 0.96 6.48
C TRP A 218 -4.22 1.72 5.58
N PRO A 219 -5.21 1.09 4.91
CA PRO A 219 -6.14 1.82 4.06
C PRO A 219 -6.95 2.87 4.84
N GLY A 220 -7.43 2.54 6.04
CA GLY A 220 -8.19 3.46 6.88
C GLY A 220 -7.35 4.67 7.31
N VAL A 221 -6.13 4.41 7.78
CA VAL A 221 -5.19 5.45 8.20
C VAL A 221 -4.83 6.39 7.06
N ILE A 222 -4.48 5.84 5.89
CA ILE A 222 -4.12 6.64 4.70
C ILE A 222 -5.30 7.49 4.25
N GLN A 223 -6.53 6.94 4.22
CA GLN A 223 -7.70 7.69 3.79
C GLN A 223 -8.10 8.78 4.78
N ALA A 224 -7.96 8.55 6.09
CA ALA A 224 -8.16 9.59 7.10
C ALA A 224 -7.13 10.71 6.93
N CYS A 225 -5.84 10.37 6.77
CA CYS A 225 -4.79 11.38 6.57
C CYS A 225 -5.00 12.19 5.30
N ARG A 226 -5.50 11.58 4.21
CA ARG A 226 -5.83 12.29 2.96
C ARG A 226 -6.86 13.40 3.14
N ALA A 227 -7.72 13.34 4.16
CA ALA A 227 -8.66 14.41 4.44
C ALA A 227 -7.96 15.71 4.91
N VAL A 228 -6.72 15.63 5.41
CA VAL A 228 -5.98 16.78 5.94
C VAL A 228 -4.72 17.11 5.14
N VAL A 229 -3.98 16.13 4.62
CA VAL A 229 -2.68 16.41 3.96
C VAL A 229 -2.79 17.05 2.58
N PHE A 230 -4.01 17.18 2.04
CA PHE A 230 -4.29 17.99 0.85
C PHE A 230 -4.78 19.41 1.21
N ASP A 231 -4.33 19.91 2.37
CA ASP A 231 -4.36 21.32 2.75
C ASP A 231 -2.90 21.80 2.88
N ALA A 232 -2.57 22.86 2.15
CA ALA A 232 -1.22 23.43 2.15
C ALA A 232 -0.81 24.09 3.49
N SER A 233 -1.79 24.33 4.36
CA SER A 233 -1.61 24.85 5.72
C SER A 233 -1.57 23.77 6.79
N ALA A 234 -1.75 22.50 6.42
CA ALA A 234 -1.80 21.40 7.37
C ALA A 234 -0.49 21.21 8.13
N ARG A 235 -0.55 20.52 9.27
CA ARG A 235 0.64 20.35 10.11
C ARG A 235 1.63 19.36 9.52
N ALA A 236 2.90 19.76 9.51
CA ALA A 236 3.98 18.92 8.99
C ALA A 236 4.14 17.60 9.77
N CYS A 237 3.80 17.55 11.06
CA CYS A 237 3.93 16.33 11.87
C CYS A 237 3.17 15.14 11.25
N VAL A 238 2.00 15.36 10.64
CA VAL A 238 1.24 14.32 9.93
C VAL A 238 2.05 13.72 8.77
N LEU A 239 2.76 14.57 8.00
CA LEU A 239 3.61 14.12 6.90
C LEU A 239 4.78 13.27 7.40
N HIS A 240 5.43 13.70 8.48
CA HIS A 240 6.56 12.96 9.06
C HIS A 240 6.12 11.59 9.57
N GLU A 241 4.95 11.51 10.21
CA GLU A 241 4.39 10.24 10.70
C GLU A 241 4.00 9.29 9.56
N LEU A 242 3.44 9.81 8.46
CA LEU A 242 3.26 9.03 7.22
C LEU A 242 4.61 8.52 6.68
N GLY A 243 5.69 9.30 6.83
CA GLY A 243 7.06 8.92 6.47
C GLY A 243 7.69 7.85 7.36
N LEU A 244 7.18 7.65 8.58
CA LEU A 244 7.64 6.56 9.47
C LEU A 244 7.00 5.21 9.13
N GLY A 245 5.90 5.22 8.37
CA GLY A 245 5.15 4.04 7.97
C GLY A 245 5.81 3.21 6.86
N LYS A 246 4.98 2.42 6.17
CA LYS A 246 5.35 1.56 5.05
C LYS A 246 5.24 2.27 3.70
N GLY A 247 5.83 1.69 2.66
CA GLY A 247 5.84 2.14 1.26
C GLY A 247 4.47 2.46 0.68
N VAL A 248 3.39 1.96 1.29
CA VAL A 248 2.01 2.30 0.96
C VAL A 248 1.70 3.80 1.06
N CYS A 249 2.49 4.57 1.82
CA CYS A 249 2.33 6.00 2.00
C CYS A 249 2.99 6.86 0.91
N VAL A 250 3.92 6.29 0.13
CA VAL A 250 4.76 7.04 -0.84
C VAL A 250 3.91 7.82 -1.84
N LYS A 251 2.88 7.21 -2.40
CA LYS A 251 1.99 7.91 -3.35
C LYS A 251 1.34 9.13 -2.70
N THR A 252 0.76 8.96 -1.52
CA THR A 252 0.06 10.05 -0.82
C THR A 252 1.02 11.21 -0.54
N LEU A 253 2.23 10.92 -0.06
CA LEU A 253 3.24 11.96 0.19
C LEU A 253 3.70 12.68 -1.09
N ILE A 254 3.93 11.95 -2.20
CA ILE A 254 4.27 12.57 -3.49
C ILE A 254 3.12 13.43 -4.02
N ASP A 255 1.88 12.96 -3.89
CA ASP A 255 0.69 13.71 -4.30
C ASP A 255 0.52 14.98 -3.46
N THR A 256 0.69 14.88 -2.14
CA THR A 256 0.70 16.03 -1.24
C THR A 256 1.79 17.03 -1.60
N ALA A 257 3.00 16.56 -1.90
CA ALA A 257 4.09 17.43 -2.32
C ALA A 257 3.75 18.17 -3.62
N ALA A 258 3.20 17.46 -4.60
CA ALA A 258 2.80 18.06 -5.88
C ALA A 258 1.67 19.08 -5.70
N PHE A 259 0.68 18.75 -4.87
CA PHE A 259 -0.40 19.66 -4.50
C PHE A 259 0.15 20.92 -3.82
N ALA A 260 0.97 20.77 -2.78
CA ALA A 260 1.52 21.88 -2.02
C ALA A 260 2.41 22.79 -2.88
N ALA A 261 3.26 22.21 -3.73
CA ALA A 261 4.09 22.98 -4.67
C ALA A 261 3.23 23.78 -5.66
N ALA A 262 2.14 23.20 -6.18
CA ALA A 262 1.22 23.90 -7.07
C ALA A 262 0.48 25.08 -6.40
N HIS A 263 0.38 25.06 -5.06
CA HIS A 263 -0.20 26.15 -4.26
C HIS A 263 0.86 27.09 -3.65
N GLY A 264 2.12 26.96 -4.04
CA GLY A 264 3.22 27.81 -3.55
C GLY A 264 3.70 27.48 -2.13
N ALA A 265 3.18 26.42 -1.50
CA ALA A 265 3.59 25.97 -0.16
C ALA A 265 4.83 25.06 -0.22
N ASN A 266 5.94 25.62 -0.70
CA ASN A 266 7.18 24.89 -0.95
C ASN A 266 7.77 24.25 0.33
N ASP A 267 7.67 24.93 1.48
CA ASP A 267 8.12 24.37 2.76
C ASP A 267 7.36 23.08 3.11
N TYR A 268 6.05 23.04 2.89
CA TYR A 268 5.21 21.86 3.14
C TYR A 268 5.51 20.75 2.12
N ALA A 269 5.67 21.11 0.84
CA ALA A 269 6.08 20.17 -0.21
C ALA A 269 7.42 19.49 0.12
N CYS A 270 8.41 20.26 0.58
CA CYS A 270 9.71 19.74 1.00
C CYS A 270 9.61 18.81 2.21
N ASN A 271 8.76 19.13 3.20
CA ASN A 271 8.51 18.21 4.32
C ASN A 271 7.89 16.89 3.86
N ALA A 272 6.97 16.92 2.90
CA ALA A 272 6.37 15.69 2.33
C ALA A 272 7.42 14.84 1.60
N LEU A 273 8.29 15.45 0.78
CA LEU A 273 9.38 14.73 0.10
C LEU A 273 10.45 14.21 1.07
N TRP A 274 10.73 14.96 2.14
CA TRP A 274 11.62 14.49 3.21
C TRP A 274 11.05 13.26 3.93
N ALA A 275 9.74 13.24 4.17
CA ALA A 275 9.05 12.07 4.70
C ALA A 275 9.18 10.86 3.74
N VAL A 276 9.13 11.07 2.42
CA VAL A 276 9.39 9.98 1.46
C VAL A 276 10.83 9.49 1.55
N ASN A 277 11.83 10.37 1.68
CA ASN A 277 13.23 9.95 1.86
C ASN A 277 13.41 9.13 3.14
N THR A 278 12.79 9.56 4.24
CA THR A 278 12.81 8.84 5.53
C THR A 278 12.21 7.43 5.37
N LEU A 279 11.12 7.33 4.62
CA LEU A 279 10.47 6.06 4.30
C LEU A 279 11.41 5.15 3.49
N ILE A 280 12.05 5.68 2.45
CA ILE A 280 13.00 4.94 1.62
C ILE A 280 14.16 4.43 2.46
N GLU A 281 14.75 5.25 3.33
CA GLU A 281 15.89 4.85 4.18
C GLU A 281 15.55 3.75 5.19
N ARG A 282 14.26 3.55 5.50
CA ARG A 282 13.80 2.55 6.49
C ARG A 282 13.29 1.26 5.87
N ASN A 283 12.61 1.32 4.72
CA ASN A 283 11.87 0.19 4.14
C ASN A 283 12.61 -0.44 2.95
N PHE A 284 13.80 -0.99 3.22
CA PHE A 284 14.70 -1.58 2.21
C PHE A 284 14.08 -2.72 1.40
N ASP A 285 13.26 -3.55 2.04
CA ASP A 285 12.52 -4.66 1.45
C ASP A 285 11.45 -4.20 0.44
N GLU A 286 10.97 -2.96 0.58
CA GLU A 286 9.92 -2.39 -0.26
C GLU A 286 10.46 -1.48 -1.36
N HIS A 287 11.79 -1.29 -1.46
CA HIS A 287 12.45 -0.49 -2.49
C HIS A 287 11.97 -0.79 -3.92
N PRO A 288 11.78 -2.06 -4.34
CA PRO A 288 11.23 -2.35 -5.66
C PRO A 288 9.86 -1.73 -5.92
N VAL A 289 8.96 -1.75 -4.94
CA VAL A 289 7.59 -1.21 -5.08
C VAL A 289 7.61 0.31 -4.98
N ILE A 290 8.40 0.87 -4.05
CA ILE A 290 8.58 2.30 -3.89
C ILE A 290 9.13 2.94 -5.18
N ALA A 291 10.15 2.33 -5.79
CA ALA A 291 10.72 2.78 -7.05
C ALA A 291 9.68 2.77 -8.19
N GLN A 292 8.84 1.73 -8.25
CA GLN A 292 7.73 1.68 -9.22
C GLN A 292 6.75 2.83 -8.98
N ILE A 293 6.36 3.10 -7.73
CA ILE A 293 5.49 4.24 -7.41
C ILE A 293 6.12 5.55 -7.89
N VAL A 294 7.40 5.81 -7.57
CA VAL A 294 8.10 7.02 -7.99
C VAL A 294 8.15 7.15 -9.52
N LEU A 295 8.54 6.08 -10.22
CA LEU A 295 8.60 6.05 -11.68
C LEU A 295 7.25 6.39 -12.34
N TYR A 296 6.16 5.73 -11.93
CA TYR A 296 4.85 6.00 -12.51
C TYR A 296 4.26 7.36 -12.09
N ARG A 297 4.74 7.94 -10.98
CA ARG A 297 4.36 9.32 -10.62
C ARG A 297 5.04 10.37 -11.49
N MET A 298 6.18 10.06 -12.12
CA MET A 298 6.85 11.00 -13.05
C MET A 298 5.99 11.39 -14.24
N PHE A 299 4.97 10.64 -14.62
CA PHE A 299 4.01 11.05 -15.64
C PHE A 299 3.17 12.27 -15.23
N TYR A 300 2.97 12.49 -13.92
CA TYR A 300 1.97 13.42 -13.39
C TYR A 300 2.56 14.55 -12.55
N VAL A 301 3.83 14.48 -12.17
CA VAL A 301 4.47 15.50 -11.32
C VAL A 301 5.38 16.44 -12.13
N THR A 302 5.49 17.68 -11.68
CA THR A 302 6.27 18.75 -12.31
C THR A 302 7.08 19.53 -11.26
N GLY A 303 7.93 20.46 -11.71
CA GLY A 303 8.64 21.38 -10.84
C GLY A 303 9.57 20.68 -9.83
N PRO A 304 9.70 21.19 -8.60
CA PRO A 304 10.62 20.63 -7.59
C PRO A 304 10.34 19.15 -7.26
N VAL A 305 9.09 18.70 -7.38
CA VAL A 305 8.71 17.30 -7.11
C VAL A 305 9.25 16.37 -8.19
N LEU A 306 9.24 16.81 -9.45
CA LEU A 306 9.87 16.07 -10.54
C LEU A 306 11.39 16.05 -10.40
N GLY A 307 11.99 17.19 -10.06
CA GLY A 307 13.43 17.28 -9.74
C GLY A 307 13.85 16.30 -8.64
N TRP A 308 13.08 16.21 -7.55
CA TRP A 308 13.27 15.23 -6.48
C TRP A 308 13.11 13.78 -6.98
N ALA A 309 12.09 13.49 -7.79
CA ALA A 309 11.84 12.14 -8.29
C ALA A 309 13.03 11.67 -9.14
N LEU A 310 13.52 12.52 -10.06
CA LEU A 310 14.68 12.23 -10.90
C LEU A 310 15.96 12.05 -10.07
N TYR A 311 16.18 12.93 -9.09
CA TYR A 311 17.28 12.79 -8.14
C TYR A 311 17.24 11.45 -7.41
N THR A 312 16.08 11.06 -6.91
CA THR A 312 15.88 9.82 -6.14
C THR A 312 16.13 8.58 -7.01
N MET A 313 15.69 8.59 -8.28
CA MET A 313 15.92 7.49 -9.20
C MET A 313 17.37 7.36 -9.67
N ARG A 314 18.07 8.49 -9.90
CA ARG A 314 19.48 8.50 -10.34
C ARG A 314 20.47 8.22 -9.21
N ASN A 315 20.14 8.59 -7.98
CA ASN A 315 21.04 8.38 -6.83
C ASN A 315 20.92 6.99 -6.21
N GLY A 316 21.96 6.61 -5.46
CA GLY A 316 22.15 5.26 -4.90
C GLY A 316 21.09 4.75 -3.92
N TYR A 317 20.09 5.56 -3.58
CA TYR A 317 18.97 5.14 -2.72
C TYR A 317 18.11 4.08 -3.39
N LEU A 318 17.68 4.32 -4.64
CA LEU A 318 16.87 3.37 -5.42
C LEU A 318 17.58 2.83 -6.66
N ARG A 319 18.72 3.43 -7.08
CA ARG A 319 19.47 2.97 -8.25
C ARG A 319 19.87 1.49 -8.12
N GLY A 320 19.49 0.69 -9.11
CA GLY A 320 19.78 -0.75 -9.16
C GLY A 320 18.95 -1.60 -8.18
N ARG A 321 17.97 -1.02 -7.49
CA ARG A 321 17.12 -1.73 -6.51
C ARG A 321 15.70 -2.05 -7.00
N TYR A 322 15.40 -1.73 -8.25
CA TYR A 322 14.15 -2.09 -8.91
C TYR A 322 14.43 -3.13 -10.00
N PRO A 323 13.46 -4.01 -10.30
CA PRO A 323 13.57 -4.93 -11.43
C PRO A 323 13.72 -4.13 -12.73
N ILE A 324 14.76 -4.45 -13.50
CA ILE A 324 15.16 -3.70 -14.69
C ILE A 324 14.03 -3.63 -15.73
N GLU A 325 13.20 -4.67 -15.78
CA GLU A 325 12.05 -4.79 -16.68
C GLU A 325 11.03 -3.69 -16.44
N TYR A 326 10.85 -3.26 -15.19
CA TYR A 326 9.94 -2.16 -14.87
C TYR A 326 10.50 -0.81 -15.28
N LEU A 327 11.81 -0.60 -15.16
CA LEU A 327 12.42 0.64 -15.62
C LEU A 327 12.38 0.73 -17.15
N VAL A 328 12.78 -0.33 -17.86
CA VAL A 328 12.77 -0.36 -19.33
C VAL A 328 11.37 -0.07 -19.85
N ARG A 329 10.36 -0.67 -19.23
CA ARG A 329 8.96 -0.42 -19.57
C ARG A 329 8.50 1.01 -19.24
N ALA A 330 8.87 1.55 -18.08
CA ALA A 330 8.56 2.93 -17.75
C ALA A 330 9.22 3.90 -18.74
N ILE A 331 10.45 3.62 -19.17
CA ILE A 331 11.16 4.38 -20.21
C ILE A 331 10.42 4.27 -21.55
N GLU A 332 9.93 3.09 -21.92
CA GLU A 332 9.13 2.90 -23.13
C GLU A 332 7.88 3.81 -23.11
N GLU A 333 7.12 3.78 -22.03
CA GLU A 333 5.90 4.59 -21.87
C GLU A 333 6.24 6.10 -21.82
N LEU A 334 7.30 6.49 -21.10
CA LEU A 334 7.76 7.88 -21.02
C LEU A 334 8.31 8.41 -22.35
N SER A 335 8.87 7.54 -23.21
CA SER A 335 9.38 7.97 -24.52
C SER A 335 8.30 8.51 -25.46
N VAL A 336 7.03 8.23 -25.15
CA VAL A 336 5.86 8.76 -25.86
C VAL A 336 5.28 9.96 -25.12
N GLU A 337 5.02 9.82 -23.82
CA GLU A 337 4.29 10.83 -23.04
C GLU A 337 5.17 12.00 -22.57
N ARG A 338 6.43 11.72 -22.21
CA ARG A 338 7.40 12.67 -21.65
C ARG A 338 8.83 12.37 -22.13
N PRO A 339 9.12 12.47 -23.44
CA PRO A 339 10.39 12.06 -24.03
C PRO A 339 11.61 12.73 -23.39
N GLN A 340 11.46 13.95 -22.88
CA GLN A 340 12.52 14.70 -22.18
C GLN A 340 13.02 14.03 -20.90
N LEU A 341 12.28 13.05 -20.35
CA LEU A 341 12.69 12.33 -19.13
C LEU A 341 13.52 11.07 -19.43
N VAL A 342 13.50 10.57 -20.66
CA VAL A 342 14.09 9.28 -21.01
C VAL A 342 15.61 9.29 -20.80
N GLU A 343 16.30 10.32 -21.30
CA GLU A 343 17.76 10.39 -21.18
C GLU A 343 18.24 10.35 -19.72
N HIS A 344 17.49 11.00 -18.82
CA HIS A 344 17.78 10.99 -17.38
C HIS A 344 17.58 9.62 -16.73
N LEU A 345 16.63 8.84 -17.24
CA LEU A 345 16.32 7.50 -16.74
C LEU A 345 17.23 6.41 -17.32
N LEU A 346 17.79 6.61 -18.51
CA LEU A 346 18.78 5.68 -19.08
C LEU A 346 20.01 5.53 -18.17
N ASP A 347 20.41 6.59 -17.47
CA ASP A 347 21.52 6.55 -16.48
C ASP A 347 21.23 5.70 -15.24
N CYS A 348 19.95 5.45 -14.98
CA CYS A 348 19.51 4.63 -13.86
C CYS A 348 19.76 3.14 -14.15
N ILE A 349 19.85 2.74 -15.43
CA ILE A 349 20.11 1.37 -15.87
C ILE A 349 21.48 0.92 -15.33
N TYR A 350 21.45 -0.11 -14.49
CA TYR A 350 22.64 -0.73 -13.92
C TYR A 350 22.54 -2.24 -14.05
N VAL A 351 23.51 -2.84 -14.71
CA VAL A 351 23.48 -4.26 -15.07
C VAL A 351 24.85 -4.89 -14.79
N GLY A 352 24.85 -6.02 -14.07
CA GLY A 352 26.08 -6.65 -13.55
C GLY A 352 26.24 -8.15 -13.82
N GLY A 353 25.45 -8.75 -14.72
CA GLY A 353 25.53 -10.18 -15.04
C GLY A 353 26.40 -10.51 -16.26
N GLU A 354 27.05 -11.68 -16.23
CA GLU A 354 27.94 -12.22 -17.26
C GLU A 354 27.35 -13.47 -17.94
N GLY A 355 27.74 -13.72 -19.20
CA GLY A 355 27.43 -14.95 -19.94
C GLY A 355 26.32 -14.84 -21.00
N ASP A 356 26.33 -15.78 -21.95
CA ASP A 356 25.51 -15.74 -23.17
C ASP A 356 24.00 -15.81 -22.91
N GLY A 357 23.56 -16.62 -21.94
CA GLY A 357 22.14 -16.73 -21.61
C GLY A 357 21.56 -15.41 -21.07
N GLU A 358 22.36 -14.69 -20.28
CA GLU A 358 22.00 -13.39 -19.72
C GLU A 358 22.10 -12.29 -20.79
N PHE A 359 23.12 -12.33 -21.65
CA PHE A 359 23.23 -11.48 -22.82
C PHE A 359 22.02 -11.64 -23.74
N ASN A 360 21.62 -12.87 -24.05
CA ASN A 360 20.47 -13.17 -24.90
C ASN A 360 19.16 -12.64 -24.31
N LYS A 361 18.96 -12.72 -22.99
CA LYS A 361 17.79 -12.10 -22.31
C LYS A 361 17.76 -10.58 -22.48
N ARG A 362 18.92 -9.93 -22.40
CA ARG A 362 19.04 -8.47 -22.58
C ARG A 362 18.79 -8.07 -24.04
N LEU A 363 19.37 -8.84 -24.97
CA LEU A 363 19.13 -8.68 -26.39
C LEU A 363 17.64 -8.86 -26.74
N ASP A 364 16.95 -9.76 -26.04
CA ASP A 364 15.50 -9.97 -26.14
C ASP A 364 14.67 -8.71 -25.86
N PHE A 365 15.14 -7.79 -24.99
CA PHE A 365 14.48 -6.50 -24.81
C PHE A 365 14.60 -5.63 -26.05
N VAL A 366 15.80 -5.57 -26.66
CA VAL A 366 16.02 -4.81 -27.92
C VAL A 366 15.15 -5.39 -29.04
N ARG A 367 15.09 -6.73 -29.17
CA ARG A 367 14.26 -7.41 -30.18
C ARG A 367 12.77 -7.05 -30.09
N LYS A 368 12.27 -6.89 -28.86
CA LYS A 368 10.83 -6.66 -28.57
C LYS A 368 10.49 -5.18 -28.42
N ALA A 369 11.47 -4.30 -28.34
CA ALA A 369 11.29 -2.87 -28.13
C ALA A 369 10.57 -2.22 -29.31
N GLN A 370 9.45 -1.55 -29.04
CA GLN A 370 8.68 -0.86 -30.08
C GLN A 370 9.02 0.63 -30.15
N SER A 371 9.36 1.26 -29.02
CA SER A 371 9.74 2.67 -28.97
C SER A 371 11.25 2.90 -29.03
N TRP A 372 11.67 4.11 -29.40
CA TRP A 372 13.08 4.51 -29.37
C TRP A 372 13.66 4.43 -27.95
N GLY A 373 12.86 4.78 -26.92
CA GLY A 373 13.27 4.72 -25.53
C GLY A 373 13.51 3.29 -25.05
N ALA A 374 12.64 2.36 -25.45
CA ALA A 374 12.81 0.93 -25.16
C ALA A 374 14.06 0.36 -25.83
N ARG A 375 14.33 0.74 -27.10
CA ARG A 375 15.56 0.35 -27.81
C ARG A 375 16.80 0.92 -27.13
N ALA A 376 16.79 2.21 -26.80
CA ALA A 376 17.88 2.87 -26.08
C ALA A 376 18.16 2.21 -24.72
N ALA A 377 17.12 1.93 -23.93
CA ALA A 377 17.25 1.21 -22.67
C ALA A 377 17.81 -0.21 -22.88
N GLY A 378 17.32 -0.90 -23.92
CA GLY A 378 17.85 -2.17 -24.42
C GLY A 378 19.37 -2.13 -24.62
N PHE A 379 19.84 -1.15 -25.38
CA PHE A 379 21.26 -0.94 -25.68
C PHE A 379 22.10 -0.61 -24.43
N GLU A 380 21.56 0.13 -23.46
CA GLU A 380 22.23 0.38 -22.18
C GLU A 380 22.49 -0.88 -21.36
N MET A 381 21.67 -1.92 -21.55
CA MET A 381 21.89 -3.21 -20.90
C MET A 381 22.91 -4.09 -21.62
N LEU A 382 23.24 -3.82 -22.89
CA LEU A 382 24.23 -4.60 -23.62
C LEU A 382 25.63 -4.28 -23.08
N TYR A 383 26.07 -5.16 -22.19
CA TYR A 383 27.33 -5.12 -21.48
C TYR A 383 27.99 -6.49 -21.56
N HIS A 384 29.31 -6.51 -21.80
CA HIS A 384 30.11 -7.69 -22.18
C HIS A 384 29.67 -8.35 -23.50
N PRO A 385 30.59 -8.65 -24.43
CA PRO A 385 30.23 -9.42 -25.61
C PRO A 385 29.95 -10.88 -25.24
N PRO A 386 28.99 -11.54 -25.93
CA PRO A 386 28.75 -12.97 -25.79
C PRO A 386 29.91 -13.77 -26.41
N GLU A 387 30.11 -15.00 -25.93
CA GLU A 387 31.00 -15.97 -26.56
C GLU A 387 30.39 -16.55 -27.83
N ASP A 388 29.06 -16.74 -27.86
CA ASP A 388 28.32 -17.18 -29.05
C ASP A 388 28.43 -16.16 -30.20
N PRO A 389 29.10 -16.52 -31.32
CA PRO A 389 29.23 -15.65 -32.48
C PRO A 389 27.88 -15.26 -33.11
N ALA A 390 26.86 -16.11 -33.01
CA ALA A 390 25.54 -15.83 -33.58
C ALA A 390 24.84 -14.69 -32.82
N LEU A 391 24.89 -14.73 -31.47
CA LEU A 391 24.37 -13.64 -30.63
C LEU A 391 25.13 -12.34 -30.89
N MET A 392 26.45 -12.42 -31.10
CA MET A 392 27.25 -11.23 -31.42
C MET A 392 26.86 -10.63 -32.79
N VAL A 393 26.68 -11.46 -33.82
CA VAL A 393 26.23 -11.00 -35.15
C VAL A 393 24.89 -10.32 -35.06
N GLU A 394 23.94 -10.91 -34.32
CA GLU A 394 22.61 -10.35 -34.16
C GLU A 394 22.63 -9.02 -33.38
N ALA A 395 23.37 -8.94 -32.28
CA ALA A 395 23.52 -7.70 -31.52
C ALA A 395 24.09 -6.57 -32.38
N ILE A 396 25.11 -6.86 -33.20
CA ILE A 396 25.68 -5.89 -34.12
C ILE A 396 24.69 -5.47 -35.21
N ALA A 397 23.86 -6.37 -35.73
CA ALA A 397 22.83 -6.03 -36.71
C ALA A 397 21.76 -5.09 -36.13
N LEU A 398 21.34 -5.32 -34.88
CA LEU A 398 20.39 -4.44 -34.18
C LEU A 398 21.01 -3.07 -33.88
N ILE A 399 22.26 -3.03 -33.41
CA ILE A 399 22.99 -1.78 -33.18
C ILE A 399 23.10 -0.97 -34.48
N ASP A 400 23.53 -1.60 -35.58
CA ASP A 400 23.72 -0.94 -36.87
C ASP A 400 22.44 -0.33 -37.44
N ALA A 401 21.28 -0.93 -37.15
CA ALA A 401 19.98 -0.42 -37.57
C ALA A 401 19.61 0.89 -36.87
N ASP A 402 20.06 1.11 -35.62
CA ASP A 402 19.74 2.29 -34.82
C ASP A 402 20.90 3.31 -34.74
N LEU A 403 22.09 3.03 -35.30
CA LEU A 403 23.24 3.96 -35.25
C LEU A 403 22.96 5.35 -35.81
N ASP A 404 22.07 5.46 -36.80
CA ASP A 404 21.68 6.74 -37.42
C ASP A 404 20.34 7.29 -36.87
N ASP A 405 19.73 6.61 -35.88
CA ASP A 405 18.49 7.08 -35.25
C ASP A 405 18.78 8.31 -34.38
N GLU A 406 17.98 9.37 -34.56
CA GLU A 406 18.17 10.65 -33.86
C GLU A 406 18.11 10.52 -32.33
N HIS A 407 17.34 9.55 -31.82
CA HIS A 407 17.11 9.40 -30.38
C HIS A 407 17.83 8.17 -29.80
N ALA A 408 17.82 7.04 -30.49
CA ALA A 408 18.43 5.79 -30.02
C ALA A 408 19.92 5.67 -30.39
N GLY A 409 20.41 6.43 -31.37
CA GLY A 409 21.76 6.31 -31.92
C GLY A 409 22.87 6.46 -30.87
N THR A 410 22.73 7.40 -29.94
CA THR A 410 23.69 7.58 -28.84
C THR A 410 23.81 6.34 -27.96
N ALA A 411 22.68 5.68 -27.66
CA ALA A 411 22.68 4.46 -26.85
C ALA A 411 23.22 3.25 -27.64
N ALA A 412 22.88 3.15 -28.93
CA ALA A 412 23.41 2.12 -29.84
C ALA A 412 24.94 2.24 -30.01
N GLU A 413 25.45 3.44 -30.19
CA GLU A 413 26.89 3.73 -30.22
C GLU A 413 27.55 3.37 -28.88
N GLY A 414 26.92 3.73 -27.77
CA GLY A 414 27.36 3.36 -26.43
C GLY A 414 27.47 1.84 -26.25
N ALA A 415 26.48 1.08 -26.74
CA ALA A 415 26.52 -0.38 -26.73
C ALA A 415 27.69 -0.92 -27.56
N LEU A 416 27.87 -0.43 -28.79
CA LEU A 416 29.00 -0.83 -29.65
C LEU A 416 30.35 -0.59 -28.98
N TYR A 417 30.52 0.61 -28.40
CA TYR A 417 31.71 0.95 -27.64
C TYR A 417 31.94 -0.02 -26.46
N ARG A 418 30.89 -0.34 -25.68
CA ARG A 418 30.99 -1.24 -24.54
C ARG A 418 31.37 -2.65 -24.98
N LEU A 419 30.80 -3.16 -26.07
CA LEU A 419 31.13 -4.47 -26.61
C LEU A 419 32.60 -4.55 -27.05
N ILE A 420 33.12 -3.51 -27.71
CA ILE A 420 34.54 -3.44 -28.10
C ILE A 420 35.46 -3.39 -26.87
N THR A 421 35.16 -2.50 -25.92
CA THR A 421 36.04 -2.26 -24.76
C THR A 421 36.09 -3.40 -23.77
N THR A 422 34.95 -4.03 -23.52
CA THR A 422 34.86 -5.13 -22.56
C THR A 422 35.32 -6.47 -23.14
N GLY A 423 35.22 -6.67 -24.46
CA GLY A 423 35.64 -7.90 -25.14
C GLY A 423 37.15 -8.13 -25.21
N LYS A 424 37.95 -7.07 -25.05
CA LYS A 424 39.43 -7.07 -25.20
C LYS A 424 39.96 -7.53 -26.57
N ARG A 425 39.10 -7.99 -27.48
CA ARG A 425 39.33 -8.33 -28.89
C ARG A 425 38.04 -8.04 -29.66
N THR A 426 38.15 -7.64 -30.91
CA THR A 426 36.98 -7.51 -31.79
C THR A 426 36.80 -8.78 -32.59
N GLY A 427 35.56 -9.19 -32.82
CA GLY A 427 35.21 -10.36 -33.62
C GLY A 427 34.77 -10.00 -35.04
N PRO A 428 34.56 -11.00 -35.92
CA PRO A 428 34.21 -10.80 -37.32
C PRO A 428 32.96 -9.92 -37.55
N ALA A 429 31.99 -9.97 -36.63
CA ALA A 429 30.78 -9.14 -36.70
C ALA A 429 31.10 -7.64 -36.57
N ILE A 430 31.96 -7.26 -35.63
CA ILE A 430 32.42 -5.88 -35.46
C ILE A 430 33.25 -5.45 -36.67
N ASP A 431 34.17 -6.30 -37.13
CA ASP A 431 34.99 -6.00 -38.31
C ASP A 431 34.13 -5.75 -39.56
N ALA A 432 33.07 -6.53 -39.75
CA ALA A 432 32.12 -6.35 -40.84
C ALA A 432 31.38 -5.00 -40.73
N LEU A 433 30.95 -4.61 -39.53
CA LEU A 433 30.32 -3.30 -39.29
C LEU A 433 31.30 -2.16 -39.55
N VAL A 434 32.53 -2.25 -39.04
CA VAL A 434 33.57 -1.23 -39.26
C VAL A 434 33.92 -1.11 -40.73
N LYS A 435 34.02 -2.22 -41.46
CA LYS A 435 34.19 -2.19 -42.92
C LYS A 435 33.03 -1.50 -43.64
N LYS A 436 31.80 -1.69 -43.16
CA LYS A 436 30.58 -1.09 -43.75
C LYS A 436 30.51 0.42 -43.50
N ARG A 437 30.75 0.86 -42.26
CA ARG A 437 30.57 2.25 -41.82
C ARG A 437 31.83 3.11 -41.96
N GLY A 438 33.00 2.50 -41.78
CA GLY A 438 34.31 3.14 -41.92
C GLY A 438 34.41 4.44 -41.11
N GLU A 439 34.74 5.52 -41.79
CA GLU A 439 34.93 6.84 -41.19
C GLU A 439 33.64 7.48 -40.65
N SER A 440 32.45 6.98 -41.02
CA SER A 440 31.17 7.47 -40.50
C SER A 440 30.93 7.07 -39.04
N LEU A 441 31.70 6.11 -38.51
CA LEU A 441 31.63 5.76 -37.10
C LEU A 441 32.15 6.91 -36.24
N SER A 442 31.61 7.00 -35.03
CA SER A 442 32.08 7.98 -34.09
C SER A 442 33.56 7.80 -33.79
N TYR A 443 34.20 8.92 -33.47
CA TYR A 443 35.58 8.97 -33.01
C TYR A 443 35.87 7.97 -31.88
N ARG A 444 34.90 7.78 -30.97
CA ARG A 444 35.01 6.89 -29.80
C ARG A 444 35.09 5.43 -30.21
N VAL A 445 34.21 4.98 -31.09
CA VAL A 445 34.20 3.61 -31.60
C VAL A 445 35.47 3.33 -32.41
N LYS A 446 35.88 4.26 -33.28
CA LYS A 446 37.10 4.15 -34.08
C LYS A 446 38.35 4.00 -33.20
N ARG A 447 38.47 4.82 -32.16
CA ARG A 447 39.59 4.75 -31.19
C ARG A 447 39.72 3.38 -30.57
N GLU A 448 38.65 2.87 -29.96
CA GLU A 448 38.73 1.59 -29.24
C GLU A 448 38.91 0.43 -30.21
N TYR A 449 38.32 0.49 -31.40
CA TYR A 449 38.56 -0.52 -32.42
C TYR A 449 40.04 -0.58 -32.83
N ILE A 450 40.67 0.56 -33.15
CA ILE A 450 42.11 0.63 -33.49
C ILE A 450 42.98 0.18 -32.32
N ARG A 451 42.61 0.54 -31.08
CA ARG A 451 43.34 0.12 -29.88
C ARG A 451 43.46 -1.40 -29.76
N TYR A 452 42.40 -2.13 -30.11
CA TYR A 452 42.40 -3.59 -30.09
C TYR A 452 42.83 -4.22 -31.42
N ASN A 453 42.88 -3.46 -32.51
CA ASN A 453 43.29 -3.89 -33.85
C ASN A 453 44.26 -2.87 -34.48
N PRO A 454 45.49 -2.73 -33.96
CA PRO A 454 46.40 -1.67 -34.36
C PRO A 454 46.87 -1.78 -35.83
N GLU A 455 46.79 -2.98 -36.41
CA GLU A 455 47.19 -3.27 -37.79
C GLU A 455 46.00 -3.32 -38.76
N THR A 456 44.80 -2.89 -38.33
CA THR A 456 43.60 -2.97 -39.16
C THR A 456 43.74 -2.13 -40.43
N PRO A 457 43.40 -2.68 -41.62
CA PRO A 457 43.31 -1.90 -42.85
C PRO A 457 41.97 -1.17 -42.99
N LEU A 458 41.04 -1.34 -42.03
CA LEU A 458 39.66 -0.87 -42.15
C LEU A 458 39.45 0.60 -41.76
N LEU A 459 40.39 1.18 -41.01
CA LEU A 459 40.35 2.57 -40.55
C LEU A 459 41.73 3.21 -40.71
N ASP A 460 41.79 4.53 -40.87
CA ASP A 460 43.06 5.25 -40.90
C ASP A 460 43.70 5.30 -39.50
N THR A 461 44.77 4.53 -39.32
CA THR A 461 45.54 4.46 -38.08
C THR A 461 46.54 5.60 -37.91
N SER A 462 46.74 6.45 -38.93
CA SER A 462 47.58 7.63 -38.84
C SER A 462 46.93 8.76 -38.04
N VAL A 463 45.60 8.76 -37.95
CA VAL A 463 44.82 9.70 -37.14
C VAL A 463 44.94 9.33 -35.67
N LYS A 464 45.42 10.28 -34.85
CA LYS A 464 45.53 10.07 -33.39
C LYS A 464 44.21 10.36 -32.70
N TYR A 465 43.62 9.32 -32.13
CA TYR A 465 42.41 9.39 -31.33
C TYR A 465 42.76 9.49 -29.83
N TYR A 466 42.98 10.70 -29.31
CA TYR A 466 43.06 11.00 -27.87
C TYR A 466 41.83 10.59 -27.05
N TRP A 467 42.06 10.25 -25.78
CA TRP A 467 40.97 10.02 -24.84
C TRP A 467 40.22 11.32 -24.54
N GLN A 468 38.90 11.25 -24.60
CA GLN A 468 37.99 12.28 -24.10
C GLN A 468 37.09 11.58 -23.09
N SER A 469 36.94 12.15 -21.90
CA SER A 469 35.95 11.68 -20.94
C SER A 469 34.57 11.79 -21.57
N ASP A 470 33.74 10.78 -21.39
CA ASP A 470 32.32 10.91 -21.69
C ASP A 470 31.80 12.14 -20.96
N ALA A 471 31.14 13.04 -21.69
CA ALA A 471 30.31 14.04 -21.03
C ALA A 471 29.33 13.25 -20.17
N LYS A 472 29.32 13.50 -18.86
CA LYS A 472 28.25 12.95 -18.02
C LYS A 472 26.94 13.45 -18.62
N ARG A 473 25.91 12.61 -18.68
CA ARG A 473 24.56 13.10 -19.00
C ARG A 473 24.17 14.07 -17.89
N GLU A 474 24.40 15.35 -18.13
CA GLU A 474 23.98 16.39 -17.22
C GLU A 474 22.46 16.51 -17.30
N PHE A 475 21.84 17.01 -16.24
CA PHE A 475 20.45 17.41 -16.37
C PHE A 475 20.41 18.53 -17.40
N ASP A 476 19.41 18.52 -18.29
CA ASP A 476 19.15 19.69 -19.12
C ASP A 476 18.90 20.91 -18.20
N PRO A 477 19.14 22.14 -18.68
CA PRO A 477 19.09 23.32 -17.82
C PRO A 477 17.76 23.48 -17.06
N GLU A 478 16.64 23.04 -17.62
CA GLU A 478 15.33 23.10 -16.96
C GLU A 478 15.26 22.09 -15.80
N MET A 479 15.64 20.83 -16.03
CA MET A 479 15.66 19.81 -14.97
C MET A 479 16.70 20.11 -13.90
N GLN A 480 17.84 20.67 -14.27
CA GLN A 480 18.87 21.11 -13.32
C GLN A 480 18.33 22.23 -12.42
N ALA A 481 17.62 23.20 -12.99
CA ALA A 481 16.97 24.27 -12.21
C ALA A 481 15.91 23.72 -11.24
N GLN A 482 15.11 22.73 -11.64
CA GLN A 482 14.14 22.07 -10.76
C GLN A 482 14.84 21.34 -9.60
N LEU A 483 15.96 20.67 -9.88
CA LEU A 483 16.75 19.98 -8.88
C LEU A 483 17.38 20.94 -7.87
N ASP A 484 17.97 22.03 -8.35
CA ASP A 484 18.63 23.01 -7.50
C ASP A 484 17.61 23.74 -6.62
N ALA A 485 16.44 24.08 -7.17
CA ALA A 485 15.33 24.63 -6.39
C ALA A 485 14.92 23.68 -5.25
N TRP A 486 14.80 22.38 -5.51
CA TRP A 486 14.52 21.40 -4.45
C TRP A 486 15.64 21.35 -3.40
N ARG A 487 16.92 21.33 -3.81
CA ARG A 487 18.08 21.24 -2.90
C ARG A 487 18.21 22.43 -1.96
N GLU A 488 17.90 23.62 -2.45
CA GLU A 488 17.91 24.84 -1.64
C GLU A 488 16.77 24.79 -0.61
N LEU A 489 15.55 24.51 -1.07
CA LEU A 489 14.36 24.51 -0.22
C LEU A 489 14.41 23.43 0.87
N ILE A 490 14.86 22.21 0.54
CA ILE A 490 14.78 21.07 1.46
C ILE A 490 15.60 21.28 2.73
N ARG A 491 16.78 21.91 2.63
CA ARG A 491 17.65 22.14 3.80
C ARG A 491 16.98 23.09 4.78
N ASP A 492 16.51 24.22 4.29
CA ASP A 492 15.86 25.23 5.10
C ASP A 492 14.58 24.69 5.75
N SER A 493 13.75 23.95 5.00
CA SER A 493 12.52 23.37 5.54
C SER A 493 12.79 22.32 6.63
N VAL A 494 13.82 21.46 6.45
CA VAL A 494 14.19 20.43 7.43
C VAL A 494 14.76 21.05 8.71
N ASP A 495 15.60 22.08 8.58
CA ASP A 495 16.20 22.74 9.75
C ASP A 495 15.14 23.50 10.56
N LYS A 496 14.21 24.20 9.90
CA LYS A 496 13.04 24.80 10.56
C LYS A 496 12.22 23.76 11.32
N TYR A 497 11.88 22.64 10.66
CA TYR A 497 11.11 21.58 11.30
C TYR A 497 11.82 20.99 12.52
N ARG A 498 13.11 20.66 12.40
CA ARG A 498 13.91 20.11 13.50
C ARG A 498 13.95 21.05 14.71
N LYS A 499 14.12 22.35 14.46
CA LYS A 499 14.10 23.35 15.52
C LYS A 499 12.75 23.39 16.23
N ASN A 500 11.65 23.47 15.48
CA ASN A 500 10.30 23.49 16.04
C ASN A 500 10.02 22.22 16.86
N VAL A 501 10.38 21.04 16.34
CA VAL A 501 10.20 19.76 17.04
C VAL A 501 10.96 19.71 18.37
N GLU A 502 12.18 20.24 18.43
CA GLU A 502 12.95 20.24 19.68
C GLU A 502 12.31 21.15 20.73
N GLU A 503 11.81 22.32 20.33
CA GLU A 503 11.06 23.21 21.21
C GLU A 503 9.79 22.53 21.76
N MET A 504 9.02 21.86 20.89
CA MET A 504 7.83 21.11 21.30
C MET A 504 8.18 19.93 22.24
N ARG A 505 9.28 19.21 21.98
CA ARG A 505 9.72 18.10 22.83
C ARG A 505 10.05 18.54 24.25
N MET A 506 10.58 19.75 24.43
CA MET A 506 10.84 20.30 25.76
C MET A 506 9.54 20.48 26.55
N LEU A 507 8.50 21.06 25.93
CA LEU A 507 7.17 21.21 26.54
C LEU A 507 6.50 19.86 26.86
N LEU A 508 6.70 18.86 25.98
CA LEU A 508 6.20 17.51 26.23
C LEU A 508 6.89 16.85 27.42
N ARG A 509 8.21 17.03 27.61
CA ARG A 509 8.94 16.48 28.78
C ARG A 509 8.48 17.08 30.10
N GLU A 510 8.02 18.33 30.11
CA GLU A 510 7.42 18.95 31.29
C GLU A 510 6.06 18.35 31.60
N SER A 511 5.23 18.20 30.57
CA SER A 511 3.88 17.62 30.69
C SER A 511 3.91 16.15 31.10
N ASP A 512 4.92 15.38 30.68
CA ASP A 512 5.11 13.94 30.98
C ASP A 512 5.24 13.64 32.48
N LYS A 513 5.61 14.65 33.29
CA LYS A 513 5.75 14.53 34.75
C LYS A 513 4.41 14.57 35.49
N LEU A 514 3.33 14.94 34.80
CA LEU A 514 2.00 15.04 35.38
C LEU A 514 1.35 13.65 35.47
N ASP A 515 0.63 13.44 36.59
CA ASP A 515 -0.21 12.27 36.79
C ASP A 515 -1.65 12.61 36.37
N VAL A 516 -1.97 12.36 35.10
CA VAL A 516 -3.28 12.63 34.52
C VAL A 516 -3.93 11.28 34.16
N PRO A 517 -4.95 10.82 34.91
CA PRO A 517 -5.60 9.55 34.63
C PRO A 517 -6.44 9.62 33.35
N VAL A 518 -6.51 8.53 32.58
CA VAL A 518 -7.35 8.43 31.37
C VAL A 518 -8.85 8.45 31.74
N PHE A 519 -9.24 7.69 32.77
CA PHE A 519 -10.61 7.69 33.28
C PHE A 519 -10.83 8.82 34.30
N LEU A 520 -11.87 9.64 34.09
CA LEU A 520 -12.27 10.69 35.05
C LEU A 520 -13.10 10.14 36.21
N ARG A 521 -13.83 9.04 35.99
CA ARG A 521 -14.78 8.47 36.94
C ARG A 521 -14.51 6.99 37.16
N GLU A 522 -14.56 6.59 38.43
CA GLU A 522 -14.52 5.19 38.87
C GLU A 522 -15.86 4.49 38.57
N GLU A 523 -16.98 5.20 38.76
CA GLU A 523 -18.35 4.68 38.62
C GLU A 523 -18.90 4.90 37.19
N PRO A 524 -19.80 4.02 36.70
CA PRO A 524 -20.40 4.17 35.38
C PRO A 524 -21.14 5.50 35.27
N ALA A 525 -20.98 6.18 34.14
CA ALA A 525 -21.82 7.32 33.79
C ALA A 525 -23.25 6.78 33.82
N THR A 526 -24.09 7.35 34.68
CA THR A 526 -25.47 6.93 34.91
C THR A 526 -26.28 7.10 33.62
N ILE A 527 -26.12 6.17 32.70
CA ILE A 527 -27.17 5.81 31.76
C ILE A 527 -28.22 5.18 32.67
N PRO A 528 -29.43 5.75 32.78
CA PRO A 528 -30.51 5.03 33.45
C PRO A 528 -30.69 3.76 32.63
N LEU A 529 -30.18 2.64 33.14
CA LEU A 529 -30.49 1.31 32.63
C LEU A 529 -32.01 1.29 32.53
N SER A 530 -32.52 1.32 31.31
CA SER A 530 -33.96 1.32 31.10
C SER A 530 -34.53 0.15 31.90
N ALA A 531 -35.73 0.28 32.50
CA ALA A 531 -36.33 -0.79 33.30
C ALA A 531 -36.28 -2.17 32.58
N LYS A 532 -36.27 -2.17 31.24
CA LYS A 532 -36.08 -3.35 30.39
C LYS A 532 -34.75 -4.09 30.57
N TYR A 533 -33.67 -3.39 30.90
CA TYR A 533 -32.35 -3.99 31.12
C TYR A 533 -32.26 -4.69 32.47
N VAL A 534 -32.85 -4.09 33.52
CA VAL A 534 -32.97 -4.71 34.85
C VAL A 534 -33.88 -5.95 34.79
N GLU A 535 -34.98 -5.87 34.03
CA GLU A 535 -35.85 -7.03 33.75
C GLU A 535 -35.12 -8.13 32.96
N ALA A 536 -34.25 -7.75 32.00
CA ALA A 536 -33.46 -8.71 31.23
C ALA A 536 -32.39 -9.41 32.09
N GLU A 537 -31.66 -8.67 32.95
CA GLU A 537 -30.69 -9.25 33.88
C GLU A 537 -31.36 -10.16 34.92
N GLN A 538 -32.51 -9.76 35.48
CA GLN A 538 -33.27 -10.63 36.37
C GLN A 538 -33.77 -11.88 35.66
N LYS A 539 -34.15 -11.78 34.38
CA LYS A 539 -34.54 -12.93 33.58
C LYS A 539 -33.36 -13.89 33.35
N VAL A 540 -32.20 -13.36 32.95
CA VAL A 540 -30.98 -14.17 32.76
C VAL A 540 -30.55 -14.84 34.06
N ALA A 541 -30.52 -14.11 35.18
CA ALA A 541 -30.19 -14.68 36.49
C ALA A 541 -31.19 -15.76 36.94
N ASN A 542 -32.48 -15.60 36.63
CA ASN A 542 -33.49 -16.62 36.91
C ASN A 542 -33.36 -17.84 36.01
N ASP A 543 -33.01 -17.65 34.73
CA ASP A 543 -32.79 -18.73 33.77
C ASP A 543 -31.52 -19.53 34.10
N GLU A 544 -30.43 -18.86 34.48
CA GLU A 544 -29.19 -19.50 34.97
C GLU A 544 -29.44 -20.30 36.24
N LYS A 545 -30.17 -19.73 37.21
CA LYS A 545 -30.53 -20.44 38.44
C LYS A 545 -31.38 -21.69 38.14
N LYS A 546 -32.35 -21.57 37.23
CA LYS A 546 -33.17 -22.70 36.79
C LYS A 546 -32.33 -23.79 36.12
N GLN A 547 -31.35 -23.41 35.31
CA GLN A 547 -30.45 -24.35 34.65
C GLN A 547 -29.52 -25.07 35.65
N VAL A 548 -29.01 -24.35 36.66
CA VAL A 548 -28.23 -24.95 37.75
C VAL A 548 -29.08 -25.92 38.57
N ASP A 549 -30.31 -25.54 38.91
CA ASP A 549 -31.23 -26.41 39.66
C ASP A 549 -31.61 -27.67 38.86
N GLN A 550 -31.86 -27.54 37.55
CA GLN A 550 -32.12 -28.69 36.66
C GLN A 550 -30.91 -29.62 36.53
N THR A 551 -29.70 -29.06 36.51
CA THR A 551 -28.45 -29.83 36.41
C THR A 551 -28.20 -30.61 37.70
N ASN A 552 -28.38 -29.97 38.86
CA ASN A 552 -28.25 -30.62 40.17
C ASN A 552 -29.27 -31.75 40.36
N GLU A 553 -30.52 -31.53 39.92
CA GLU A 553 -31.56 -32.56 39.98
C GLU A 553 -31.27 -33.75 39.05
N MET A 554 -30.73 -33.49 37.85
CA MET A 554 -30.29 -34.54 36.93
C MET A 554 -29.17 -35.41 37.57
N GLN A 555 -28.17 -34.77 38.16
CA GLN A 555 -27.07 -35.48 38.84
C GLN A 555 -27.61 -36.35 39.98
N ARG A 556 -28.53 -35.82 40.79
CA ARG A 556 -29.17 -36.59 41.87
C ARG A 556 -29.89 -37.84 41.34
N LEU A 557 -30.68 -37.70 40.27
CA LEU A 557 -31.41 -38.83 39.68
C LEU A 557 -30.48 -39.88 39.06
N GLN A 558 -29.37 -39.45 38.45
CA GLN A 558 -28.34 -40.36 37.94
C GLN A 558 -27.66 -41.14 39.06
N GLU A 559 -27.31 -40.49 40.16
CA GLU A 559 -26.74 -41.16 41.34
C GLU A 559 -27.70 -42.17 41.97
N GLU A 560 -28.98 -41.82 42.08
CA GLU A 560 -30.02 -42.73 42.59
C GLU A 560 -30.20 -43.95 41.68
N TYR A 561 -30.26 -43.74 40.37
CA TYR A 561 -30.32 -44.81 39.38
C TYR A 561 -29.09 -45.73 39.47
N GLN A 562 -27.89 -45.15 39.58
CA GLN A 562 -26.65 -45.91 39.65
C GLN A 562 -26.57 -46.77 40.92
N LYS A 563 -26.99 -46.22 42.07
CA LYS A 563 -27.10 -46.99 43.33
C LYS A 563 -28.11 -48.13 43.20
N ALA A 564 -29.26 -47.89 42.58
CA ALA A 564 -30.28 -48.92 42.39
C ALA A 564 -29.80 -50.04 41.45
N MET A 565 -29.09 -49.68 40.37
CA MET A 565 -28.49 -50.62 39.42
C MET A 565 -27.39 -51.46 40.07
N GLU A 566 -26.58 -50.88 40.95
CA GLU A 566 -25.56 -51.60 41.69
C GLU A 566 -26.18 -52.63 42.65
N GLN A 567 -27.25 -52.25 43.37
CA GLN A 567 -28.00 -53.17 44.24
C GLN A 567 -28.64 -54.32 43.44
N LEU A 568 -29.24 -54.01 42.28
CA LEU A 568 -29.82 -55.03 41.40
C LEU A 568 -28.76 -55.96 40.83
N SER A 569 -27.59 -55.43 40.44
CA SER A 569 -26.45 -56.23 39.97
C SER A 569 -25.93 -57.16 41.07
N GLN A 570 -25.79 -56.67 42.31
CA GLN A 570 -25.40 -57.52 43.44
C GLN A 570 -26.44 -58.63 43.69
N LYS A 571 -27.74 -58.31 43.61
CA LYS A 571 -28.82 -59.28 43.74
C LYS A 571 -28.83 -60.31 42.59
N MET A 572 -28.49 -59.88 41.37
CA MET A 572 -28.34 -60.75 40.20
C MET A 572 -27.21 -61.76 40.41
N MET A 573 -26.03 -61.27 40.83
CA MET A 573 -24.85 -62.10 41.09
C MET A 573 -25.09 -63.11 42.21
N ALA A 574 -25.84 -62.73 43.25
CA ALA A 574 -26.16 -63.61 44.37
C ALA A 574 -27.15 -64.74 44.02
N ASN A 575 -27.94 -64.61 42.95
CA ASN A 575 -29.04 -65.52 42.60
C ASN A 575 -28.96 -66.02 41.15
N MET A 576 -27.75 -66.13 40.60
CA MET A 576 -27.52 -66.41 39.18
C MET A 576 -28.08 -67.77 38.71
N GLU A 577 -28.33 -68.70 39.62
CA GLU A 577 -28.90 -70.03 39.33
C GLU A 577 -30.44 -70.06 39.38
N ASP A 578 -31.10 -68.99 39.86
CA ASP A 578 -32.56 -68.88 39.93
C ASP A 578 -33.11 -68.04 38.77
N ALA A 579 -33.64 -68.73 37.76
CA ALA A 579 -34.19 -68.11 36.56
C ALA A 579 -35.37 -67.16 36.85
N ALA A 580 -36.15 -67.40 37.90
CA ALA A 580 -37.27 -66.53 38.26
C ALA A 580 -36.77 -65.21 38.85
N VAL A 581 -35.72 -65.27 39.68
CA VAL A 581 -35.07 -64.06 40.24
C VAL A 581 -34.39 -63.25 39.14
N MET A 582 -33.75 -63.90 38.17
CA MET A 582 -33.12 -63.23 37.01
C MET A 582 -34.14 -62.47 36.14
N GLN A 583 -35.32 -63.05 35.88
CA GLN A 583 -36.40 -62.36 35.17
C GLN A 583 -36.91 -61.15 35.95
N GLN A 584 -37.10 -61.29 37.27
CA GLN A 584 -37.55 -60.20 38.12
C GLN A 584 -36.55 -59.05 38.17
N VAL A 585 -35.24 -59.34 38.29
CA VAL A 585 -34.19 -58.32 38.29
C VAL A 585 -34.13 -57.61 36.93
N THR A 586 -34.23 -58.35 35.83
CA THR A 586 -34.22 -57.76 34.47
C THR A 586 -35.42 -56.83 34.25
N ALA A 587 -36.62 -57.21 34.69
CA ALA A 587 -37.82 -56.37 34.60
C ALA A 587 -37.67 -55.07 35.43
N GLU A 588 -37.07 -55.15 36.61
CA GLU A 588 -36.86 -53.97 37.47
C GLU A 588 -35.79 -53.03 36.89
N MET A 589 -34.73 -53.55 36.28
CA MET A 589 -33.73 -52.74 35.57
C MET A 589 -34.37 -51.97 34.39
N GLN A 590 -35.24 -52.62 33.61
CA GLN A 590 -35.97 -51.97 32.52
C GLN A 590 -36.92 -50.87 33.02
N ARG A 591 -37.59 -51.12 34.14
CA ARG A 591 -38.47 -50.14 34.79
C ARG A 591 -37.71 -48.90 35.26
N LEU A 592 -36.58 -49.09 35.94
CA LEU A 592 -35.74 -47.99 36.43
C LEU A 592 -35.15 -47.18 35.28
N SER A 593 -34.71 -47.85 34.21
CA SER A 593 -34.20 -47.18 33.01
C SER A 593 -35.27 -46.31 32.35
N SER A 594 -36.50 -46.82 32.23
CA SER A 594 -37.64 -46.08 31.69
C SER A 594 -38.02 -44.87 32.56
N ALA A 595 -37.99 -45.03 33.88
CA ALA A 595 -38.29 -43.94 34.83
C ALA A 595 -37.24 -42.82 34.78
N LEU A 596 -35.95 -43.15 34.65
CA LEU A 596 -34.89 -42.16 34.47
C LEU A 596 -35.09 -41.37 33.16
N GLN A 597 -35.42 -42.07 32.07
CA GLN A 597 -35.66 -41.44 30.77
C GLN A 597 -36.87 -40.50 30.80
N GLU A 598 -37.96 -40.88 31.47
CA GLU A 598 -39.13 -40.01 31.66
C GLU A 598 -38.80 -38.76 32.49
N ASN A 599 -38.02 -38.91 33.56
CA ASN A 599 -37.60 -37.78 34.39
C ASN A 599 -36.64 -36.83 33.65
N MET A 600 -35.72 -37.36 32.85
CA MET A 600 -34.87 -36.54 31.97
C MET A 600 -35.72 -35.77 30.95
N GLN A 601 -36.74 -36.41 30.38
CA GLN A 601 -37.64 -35.75 29.46
C GLN A 601 -38.47 -34.65 30.13
N LYS A 602 -38.86 -34.81 31.41
CA LYS A 602 -39.56 -33.75 32.17
C LYS A 602 -38.64 -32.57 32.51
N LEU A 603 -37.36 -32.82 32.77
CA LEU A 603 -36.40 -31.77 33.13
C LEU A 603 -35.96 -30.93 31.92
N PHE A 604 -35.86 -31.54 30.73
CA PHE A 604 -35.27 -30.90 29.53
C PHE A 604 -36.22 -30.82 28.32
N GLY A 605 -37.41 -31.42 28.39
CA GLY A 605 -38.36 -31.49 27.27
C GLY A 605 -39.31 -30.30 27.19
N ASN A 606 -38.76 -29.10 27.05
CA ASN A 606 -39.48 -27.90 26.56
C ASN A 606 -38.54 -27.05 25.70
#